data_AF-A0A8H7H470-F1
#
_entry.id   AF-A0A8H7H470-F1
#
_cell.length_a   1.000
_cell.length_b   1.000
_cell.length_c   1.000
_cell.angle_alpha   90.00
_cell.angle_beta   90.00
_cell.angle_gamma   90.00
#
_symmetry.space_group_name_H-M   'P 1'
#
loop_
_entity.id
_entity.type
_entity.pdbx_description
1 polymer ?
#
loop_
_entity_poly.entity_id
_entity_poly.type
_entity_poly.pdbx_seq_one_letter_code
_entity_poly.pdbx_strand_id
1 'polypeptide(L)'
;MSRRVKVEKGLRGSQRAQAEDDVSMAGSQRANEDDEAAKLERVLATIANYPDQPLDEQQETKLGVISSEISVFNALYSTAIEDLLETATMLADALPGDDHPFENEVDPASILDAGFEKRIETYRSQTSRQKYGKSQSLKGFISDVWETYRPEESAPTVNSILPREEGDPEESDDEMEVGGVTQDYKCPLTLQIYDDPLTSTVCGHSFSADAIRTYVRTNNRCPAQGCNAQISSAVLKEDKVLQKKARAAKRRAAREETASADEIDD
;
A
#
# COMPACT_ATOMS: atom_id res chain seq x y z
N MET A 1 -60.25 9.96 -90.46
CA MET A 1 -58.99 10.61 -90.92
C MET A 1 -58.93 11.93 -90.17
N SER A 2 -57.95 12.35 -89.36
CA SER A 2 -56.53 12.04 -89.16
C SER A 2 -56.15 12.56 -87.76
N ARG A 3 -55.32 11.86 -86.94
CA ARG A 3 -53.90 12.18 -86.57
C ARG A 3 -53.64 13.66 -86.21
N ARG A 4 -52.79 14.08 -85.27
CA ARG A 4 -51.80 13.53 -84.29
C ARG A 4 -51.29 14.78 -83.49
N VAL A 5 -51.12 14.72 -82.16
CA VAL A 5 -49.83 14.72 -81.39
C VAL A 5 -48.97 16.02 -81.37
N LYS A 6 -48.71 16.58 -80.15
CA LYS A 6 -47.43 17.00 -79.47
C LYS A 6 -47.66 18.18 -78.50
N VAL A 7 -47.44 18.12 -77.17
CA VAL A 7 -46.28 17.99 -76.23
C VAL A 7 -45.33 19.21 -76.12
N GLU A 8 -45.06 19.59 -74.85
CA GLU A 8 -43.92 20.35 -74.23
C GLU A 8 -44.10 21.88 -74.07
N LYS A 9 -43.61 22.62 -73.05
CA LYS A 9 -42.81 22.44 -71.81
C LYS A 9 -42.81 23.80 -71.04
N GLY A 10 -42.60 23.83 -69.71
CA GLY A 10 -41.75 24.86 -69.06
C GLY A 10 -42.31 25.80 -67.96
N LEU A 11 -41.94 25.48 -66.69
CA LEU A 11 -41.29 26.33 -65.66
C LEU A 11 -41.94 27.63 -65.08
N ARG A 12 -42.27 27.62 -63.77
CA ARG A 12 -41.65 28.40 -62.64
C ARG A 12 -42.61 28.65 -61.45
N GLY A 13 -42.08 28.56 -60.22
CA GLY A 13 -42.69 29.04 -58.96
C GLY A 13 -42.36 28.14 -57.75
N SER A 14 -41.17 28.30 -57.15
CA SER A 14 -40.90 29.01 -55.87
C SER A 14 -41.35 28.26 -54.61
N GLN A 15 -40.36 27.88 -53.80
CA GLN A 15 -40.42 27.02 -52.61
C GLN A 15 -40.96 27.75 -51.38
N ARG A 16 -41.80 27.07 -50.57
CA ARG A 16 -42.04 27.39 -49.16
C ARG A 16 -41.92 26.07 -48.37
N ALA A 17 -40.85 25.93 -47.59
CA ALA A 17 -40.59 24.78 -46.75
C ALA A 17 -41.53 24.77 -45.53
N GLN A 18 -41.99 23.58 -45.18
CA GLN A 18 -42.84 23.26 -44.04
C GLN A 18 -42.02 23.27 -42.74
N ALA A 19 -42.67 23.68 -41.64
CA ALA A 19 -42.12 23.67 -40.29
C ALA A 19 -42.52 22.38 -39.59
N GLU A 20 -41.56 21.50 -39.33
CA GLU A 20 -41.66 20.42 -38.35
C GLU A 20 -40.31 20.37 -37.62
N ASP A 21 -40.31 20.46 -36.28
CA ASP A 21 -39.29 19.94 -35.33
C ASP A 21 -39.24 20.80 -34.05
N ASP A 22 -39.90 20.36 -32.95
CA ASP A 22 -39.57 20.88 -31.60
C ASP A 22 -40.03 19.97 -30.42
N VAL A 23 -39.70 18.67 -30.43
CA VAL A 23 -40.02 17.77 -29.28
C VAL A 23 -38.85 16.89 -28.82
N SER A 24 -37.65 16.95 -29.43
CA SER A 24 -36.55 16.01 -29.11
C SER A 24 -35.51 16.49 -28.08
N MET A 25 -35.48 17.77 -27.72
CA MET A 25 -34.40 18.32 -26.86
C MET A 25 -34.64 18.18 -25.35
N ALA A 26 -35.89 18.10 -24.90
CA ALA A 26 -36.22 18.08 -23.46
C ALA A 26 -35.94 16.72 -22.77
N GLY A 27 -35.92 15.62 -23.52
CA GLY A 27 -35.66 14.27 -22.96
C GLY A 27 -34.19 14.00 -22.69
N SER A 28 -33.29 14.58 -23.49
CA SER A 28 -31.84 14.36 -23.37
C SER A 28 -31.21 15.17 -22.23
N GLN A 29 -31.76 16.35 -21.92
CA GLN A 29 -31.31 17.16 -20.78
C GLN A 29 -31.65 16.51 -19.45
N ARG A 30 -32.88 15.99 -19.30
CA ARG A 30 -33.32 15.32 -18.05
C ARG A 30 -32.52 14.05 -17.75
N ALA A 31 -32.25 13.22 -18.76
CA ALA A 31 -31.44 12.01 -18.56
C ALA A 31 -29.99 12.32 -18.15
N ASN A 32 -29.38 13.38 -18.69
CA ASN A 32 -28.04 13.82 -18.28
C ASN A 32 -28.04 14.46 -16.89
N GLU A 33 -29.09 15.21 -16.53
CA GLU A 33 -29.24 15.82 -15.21
C GLU A 33 -29.44 14.77 -14.12
N ASP A 34 -30.21 13.71 -14.39
CA ASP A 34 -30.41 12.58 -13.48
C ASP A 34 -29.10 11.79 -13.27
N ASP A 35 -28.28 11.63 -14.32
CA ASP A 35 -26.96 10.99 -14.23
C ASP A 35 -25.95 11.85 -13.46
N GLU A 36 -25.95 13.16 -13.64
CA GLU A 36 -25.10 14.09 -12.87
C GLU A 36 -25.54 14.16 -11.40
N ALA A 37 -26.84 14.12 -11.12
CA ALA A 37 -27.37 14.05 -9.77
C ALA A 37 -26.94 12.76 -9.05
N ALA A 38 -26.99 11.61 -9.74
CA ALA A 38 -26.52 10.34 -9.20
C ALA A 38 -25.00 10.30 -8.97
N LYS A 39 -24.21 10.97 -9.82
CA LYS A 39 -22.76 11.13 -9.61
C LYS A 39 -22.47 12.02 -8.40
N LEU A 40 -23.18 13.14 -8.28
CA LEU A 40 -23.08 14.04 -7.12
C LEU A 40 -23.45 13.32 -5.82
N GLU A 41 -24.50 12.50 -5.83
CA GLU A 41 -24.93 11.74 -4.66
C GLU A 41 -23.87 10.70 -4.24
N ARG A 42 -23.24 9.99 -5.18
CA ARG A 42 -22.10 9.10 -4.87
C ARG A 42 -20.90 9.85 -4.31
N VAL A 43 -20.58 11.01 -4.86
CA VAL A 43 -19.46 11.84 -4.38
C VAL A 43 -19.76 12.36 -2.97
N LEU A 44 -20.98 12.84 -2.72
CA LEU A 44 -21.42 13.30 -1.39
C LEU A 44 -21.45 12.15 -0.38
N ALA A 45 -21.88 10.95 -0.76
CA ALA A 45 -21.80 9.77 0.08
C ALA A 45 -20.34 9.37 0.39
N THR A 46 -19.44 9.52 -0.59
CA THR A 46 -18.00 9.29 -0.41
C THR A 46 -17.38 10.31 0.55
N ILE A 47 -17.76 11.59 0.44
CA ILE A 47 -17.29 12.68 1.32
C ILE A 47 -17.88 12.54 2.73
N ALA A 48 -19.14 12.13 2.87
CA ALA A 48 -19.77 11.94 4.16
C ALA A 48 -19.14 10.78 4.97
N ASN A 49 -18.63 9.76 4.27
CA ASN A 49 -17.95 8.62 4.88
C ASN A 49 -16.42 8.79 5.00
N TYR A 50 -15.87 9.94 4.58
CA TYR A 50 -14.44 10.23 4.61
C TYR A 50 -13.77 10.10 5.99
N PRO A 51 -14.44 10.41 7.13
CA PRO A 51 -13.84 10.22 8.46
C PRO A 51 -13.60 8.75 8.83
N ASP A 52 -14.40 7.83 8.26
CA ASP A 52 -14.43 6.39 8.58
C ASP A 52 -13.99 5.51 7.40
N GLN A 53 -13.42 6.10 6.34
CA GLN A 53 -12.89 5.32 5.23
C GLN A 53 -11.65 4.54 5.70
N PRO A 54 -11.63 3.20 5.56
CA PRO A 54 -10.40 2.46 5.79
C PRO A 54 -9.37 2.93 4.76
N LEU A 55 -8.21 3.39 5.24
CA LEU A 55 -7.07 3.72 4.39
C LEU A 55 -6.82 2.55 3.44
N ASP A 56 -6.62 2.85 2.15
CA ASP A 56 -6.20 1.80 1.24
C ASP A 56 -4.81 1.28 1.65
N GLU A 57 -4.52 0.02 1.36
CA GLU A 57 -3.29 -0.66 1.79
C GLU A 57 -2.01 0.05 1.31
N GLN A 58 -2.05 0.70 0.13
CA GLN A 58 -0.94 1.51 -0.39
C GLN A 58 -0.83 2.86 0.33
N GLN A 59 -1.94 3.46 0.74
CA GLN A 59 -1.95 4.66 1.58
C GLN A 59 -1.41 4.35 2.97
N GLU A 60 -1.76 3.20 3.55
CA GLU A 60 -1.24 2.75 4.83
C GLU A 60 0.27 2.49 4.77
N THR A 61 0.79 1.85 3.72
CA THR A 61 2.25 1.67 3.56
C THR A 61 2.97 3.01 3.36
N LYS A 62 2.42 3.92 2.54
CA LYS A 62 2.98 5.27 2.37
C LYS A 62 3.01 6.04 3.69
N LEU A 63 1.92 5.98 4.45
CA LEU A 63 1.85 6.56 5.79
C LEU A 63 2.83 5.88 6.75
N GLY A 64 3.07 4.59 6.61
CA GLY A 64 4.09 3.86 7.36
C GLY A 64 5.51 4.32 7.03
N VAL A 65 5.81 4.62 5.77
CA VAL A 65 7.09 5.22 5.36
C VAL A 65 7.24 6.62 5.94
N ILE A 66 6.22 7.48 5.82
CA ILE A 66 6.23 8.83 6.40
C ILE A 66 6.34 8.76 7.94
N SER A 67 5.62 7.84 8.57
CA SER A 67 5.69 7.59 10.01
C SER A 67 7.06 7.09 10.43
N SER A 68 7.79 6.40 9.57
CA SER A 68 9.16 5.99 9.85
C SER A 68 10.10 7.19 9.93
N GLU A 69 9.93 8.19 9.05
CA GLU A 69 10.68 9.46 9.14
C GLU A 69 10.33 10.22 10.42
N ILE A 70 9.04 10.33 10.76
CA ILE A 70 8.59 10.95 12.02
C ILE A 70 9.18 10.22 13.22
N SER A 71 9.27 8.89 13.17
CA SER A 71 9.86 8.07 14.24
C SER A 71 11.36 8.35 14.38
N VAL A 72 12.07 8.53 13.27
CA VAL A 72 13.47 8.96 13.28
C VAL A 72 13.60 10.34 13.93
N PHE A 73 12.80 11.33 13.51
CA PHE A 73 12.83 12.65 14.13
C PHE A 73 12.54 12.60 15.64
N ASN A 74 11.55 11.83 16.06
CA ASN A 74 11.23 11.64 17.48
C ASN A 74 12.39 10.97 18.24
N ALA A 75 13.07 9.99 17.64
CA ALA A 75 14.24 9.35 18.26
C ALA A 75 15.42 10.33 18.39
N LEU A 76 15.66 11.17 17.38
CA LEU A 76 16.68 12.22 17.43
C LEU A 76 16.38 13.27 18.51
N TYR A 77 15.09 13.55 18.75
CA TYR A 77 14.65 14.45 19.81
C TYR A 77 14.74 13.79 21.20
N SER A 78 14.37 12.50 21.33
CA SER A 78 14.49 11.74 22.58
C SER A 78 15.93 11.65 23.05
N THR A 79 16.86 11.32 22.14
CA THR A 79 18.30 11.29 22.44
C THR A 79 18.85 12.66 22.81
N ALA A 80 18.30 13.75 22.25
CA ALA A 80 18.63 15.12 22.69
C ALA A 80 18.27 15.39 24.14
N ILE A 81 17.09 14.92 24.54
CA ILE A 81 16.59 15.07 25.90
C ILE A 81 17.44 14.26 26.89
N GLU A 82 17.89 13.07 26.50
CA GLU A 82 18.80 12.24 27.31
C GLU A 82 20.14 12.95 27.57
N ASP A 83 20.76 13.53 26.53
CA ASP A 83 22.00 14.32 26.68
C ASP A 83 21.80 15.52 27.62
N LEU A 84 20.65 16.21 27.53
CA LEU A 84 20.31 17.29 28.44
C LEU A 84 20.17 16.79 29.88
N LEU A 85 19.52 15.63 30.07
CA LEU A 85 19.36 15.04 31.39
C LEU A 85 20.71 14.65 31.99
N GLU A 86 21.62 14.08 31.19
CA GLU A 86 22.96 13.70 31.61
C GLU A 86 23.78 14.94 32.01
N THR A 87 23.79 15.98 31.17
CA THR A 87 24.48 17.24 31.50
C THR A 87 23.92 17.93 32.74
N ALA A 88 22.60 17.93 32.93
CA ALA A 88 21.96 18.45 34.14
C ALA A 88 22.33 17.63 35.39
N THR A 89 22.42 16.31 35.27
CA THR A 89 22.80 15.41 36.38
C THR A 89 24.26 15.62 36.76
N MET A 90 25.16 15.73 35.78
CA MET A 90 26.58 16.05 36.02
C MET A 90 26.76 17.43 36.68
N LEU A 91 25.96 18.42 36.29
CA LEU A 91 25.99 19.75 36.91
C LEU A 91 25.47 19.71 38.35
N ALA A 92 24.41 18.95 38.62
CA ALA A 92 23.88 18.77 39.97
C ALA A 92 24.86 18.06 40.91
N ASP A 93 25.58 17.03 40.43
CA ASP A 93 26.59 16.29 41.19
C ASP A 93 27.87 17.11 41.44
N ALA A 94 28.17 18.09 40.58
CA ALA A 94 29.33 18.97 40.70
C ALA A 94 29.16 20.11 41.72
N LEU A 95 27.97 20.27 42.33
CA LEU A 95 27.68 21.34 43.30
C LEU A 95 27.98 20.87 44.74
N PRO A 96 29.03 21.40 45.41
CA PRO A 96 29.17 21.22 46.85
C PRO A 96 28.02 21.97 47.55
N GLY A 97 27.44 21.34 48.57
CA GLY A 97 26.26 21.84 49.27
C GLY A 97 26.41 23.28 49.76
N ASP A 98 25.31 24.03 49.61
CA ASP A 98 25.08 25.40 50.06
C ASP A 98 26.03 26.47 49.50
N ASP A 99 25.71 26.96 48.29
CA ASP A 99 25.54 28.38 47.99
C ASP A 99 25.06 28.52 46.54
N HIS A 100 23.90 29.14 46.34
CA HIS A 100 23.23 29.28 45.04
C HIS A 100 24.15 29.81 43.92
N PRO A 101 24.44 29.03 42.86
CA PRO A 101 25.21 29.50 41.72
C PRO A 101 24.42 29.29 40.41
N PHE A 102 23.17 29.76 40.34
CA PHE A 102 22.45 29.84 39.05
C PHE A 102 22.89 31.09 38.25
N GLU A 103 24.17 31.46 38.32
CA GLU A 103 24.76 32.51 37.48
C GLU A 103 25.49 31.93 36.24
N ASN A 104 25.62 30.60 36.13
CA ASN A 104 26.08 29.99 34.89
C ASN A 104 24.89 29.72 33.97
N GLU A 105 24.72 30.69 33.07
CA GLU A 105 23.80 30.92 31.96
C GLU A 105 23.73 29.76 30.92
N VAL A 106 23.68 28.50 31.36
CA VAL A 106 23.51 27.37 30.44
C VAL A 106 22.01 27.20 30.19
N ASP A 107 21.52 27.84 29.12
CA ASP A 107 20.13 27.72 28.69
C ASP A 107 19.84 26.27 28.22
N PRO A 108 18.98 25.51 28.92
CA PRO A 108 18.64 24.14 28.54
C PRO A 108 18.04 24.03 27.13
N ALA A 109 17.33 25.07 26.68
CA ALA A 109 16.79 25.10 25.32
C ALA A 109 17.95 25.16 24.29
N SER A 110 18.97 25.98 24.53
CA SER A 110 20.15 26.04 23.66
C SER A 110 20.91 24.71 23.52
N ILE A 111 20.99 23.90 24.59
CA ILE A 111 21.63 22.57 24.53
C ILE A 111 20.79 21.60 23.68
N LEU A 112 19.47 21.59 23.89
CA LEU A 112 18.55 20.76 23.11
C LEU A 112 18.61 21.12 21.63
N ASP A 113 18.52 22.41 21.32
CA ASP A 113 18.56 22.92 19.95
C ASP A 113 19.90 22.62 19.29
N ALA A 114 21.03 22.87 19.97
CA ALA A 114 22.36 22.57 19.43
C ALA A 114 22.57 21.06 19.21
N GLY A 115 22.11 20.22 20.14
CA GLY A 115 22.16 18.77 20.00
C GLY A 115 21.29 18.28 18.85
N PHE A 116 20.06 18.77 18.74
CA PHE A 116 19.14 18.43 17.67
C PHE A 116 19.68 18.89 16.30
N GLU A 117 20.18 20.12 16.18
CA GLU A 117 20.71 20.67 14.93
C GLU A 117 21.92 19.86 14.46
N LYS A 118 22.84 19.50 15.37
CA LYS A 118 23.97 18.64 15.04
C LYS A 118 23.53 17.28 14.49
N ARG A 119 22.51 16.67 15.11
CA ARG A 119 21.98 15.36 14.71
C ARG A 119 21.17 15.43 13.42
N ILE A 120 20.38 16.49 13.20
CA ILE A 120 19.63 16.65 11.95
C ILE A 120 20.57 16.96 10.79
N GLU A 121 21.65 17.71 10.98
CA GLU A 121 22.71 17.88 9.97
C GLU A 121 23.40 16.55 9.66
N THR A 122 23.74 15.77 10.69
CA THR A 122 24.33 14.44 10.51
C THR A 122 23.38 13.54 9.71
N TYR A 123 22.10 13.47 10.09
CA TYR A 123 21.09 12.73 9.34
C TYR A 123 20.95 13.25 7.91
N ARG A 124 20.88 14.57 7.70
CA ARG A 124 20.79 15.17 6.36
C ARG A 124 21.99 14.80 5.48
N SER A 125 23.19 14.75 6.05
CA SER A 125 24.44 14.39 5.34
C SER A 125 24.55 12.91 4.96
N GLN A 126 23.74 12.03 5.54
CA GLN A 126 23.75 10.62 5.19
C GLN A 126 23.20 10.39 3.78
N THR A 127 23.74 9.38 3.09
CA THR A 127 23.23 8.94 1.78
C THR A 127 21.85 8.30 1.92
N SER A 128 21.16 8.15 0.79
CA SER A 128 19.85 7.48 0.73
C SER A 128 19.94 6.04 1.22
N ARG A 129 21.04 5.33 0.91
CA ARG A 129 21.27 3.95 1.37
C ARG A 129 21.54 3.87 2.87
N GLN A 130 22.28 4.83 3.43
CA GLN A 130 22.50 4.90 4.87
C GLN A 130 21.19 5.16 5.65
N LYS A 131 20.33 6.04 5.11
CA LYS A 131 19.03 6.38 5.73
C LYS A 131 18.03 5.24 5.64
N TYR A 132 17.88 4.66 4.45
CA TYR A 132 16.73 3.81 4.14
C TYR A 132 17.07 2.36 3.84
N GLY A 133 18.34 2.00 3.65
CA GLY A 133 18.76 0.64 3.29
C GLY A 133 18.26 -0.43 4.27
N LYS A 134 18.15 -0.07 5.57
CA LYS A 134 17.66 -0.97 6.64
C LYS A 134 16.18 -0.76 7.01
N SER A 135 15.48 0.12 6.30
CA SER A 135 14.07 0.44 6.60
C SER A 135 13.15 -0.73 6.22
N GLN A 136 12.56 -1.37 7.23
CA GLN A 136 11.59 -2.46 7.02
C GLN A 136 10.31 -1.97 6.33
N SER A 137 9.87 -0.74 6.62
CA SER A 137 8.70 -0.14 5.97
C SER A 137 8.92 0.05 4.47
N LEU A 138 10.11 0.52 4.07
CA LEU A 138 10.44 0.68 2.66
C LEU A 138 10.61 -0.68 1.97
N LYS A 139 11.22 -1.66 2.64
CA LYS A 139 11.31 -3.04 2.15
C LYS A 139 9.92 -3.64 1.91
N GLY A 140 8.99 -3.43 2.84
CA GLY A 140 7.59 -3.86 2.70
C GLY A 140 6.89 -3.22 1.51
N PHE A 141 6.99 -1.89 1.40
CA PHE A 141 6.42 -1.15 0.27
C PHE A 141 6.94 -1.62 -1.09
N ILE A 142 8.27 -1.80 -1.22
CA ILE A 142 8.88 -2.34 -2.45
C ILE A 142 8.32 -3.72 -2.77
N SER A 143 8.18 -4.57 -1.76
CA SER A 143 7.64 -5.92 -1.91
C SER A 143 6.19 -5.91 -2.40
N ASP A 144 5.34 -5.06 -1.81
CA ASP A 144 3.92 -4.95 -2.20
C ASP A 144 3.75 -4.37 -3.61
N VAL A 145 4.58 -3.39 -3.99
CA VAL A 145 4.62 -2.84 -5.35
C VAL A 145 5.03 -3.92 -6.34
N TRP A 146 6.10 -4.68 -6.06
CA TRP A 146 6.53 -5.77 -6.93
C TRP A 146 5.48 -6.87 -7.03
N GLU A 147 4.88 -7.27 -5.91
CA GLU A 147 3.79 -8.27 -5.89
C GLU A 147 2.62 -7.84 -6.77
N THR A 148 2.32 -6.54 -6.84
CA THR A 148 1.20 -6.00 -7.63
C THR A 148 1.51 -5.92 -9.12
N TYR A 149 2.68 -5.40 -9.48
CA TYR A 149 3.02 -5.06 -10.87
C TYR A 149 3.92 -6.10 -11.57
N ARG A 150 4.66 -6.91 -10.81
CA ARG A 150 5.61 -7.92 -11.31
C ARG A 150 5.60 -9.20 -10.45
N PRO A 151 4.49 -9.94 -10.41
CA PRO A 151 4.33 -11.10 -9.52
C PRO A 151 5.26 -12.27 -9.80
N GLU A 152 5.75 -12.40 -11.04
CA GLU A 152 6.69 -13.43 -11.48
C GLU A 152 8.13 -13.14 -10.99
N GLU A 153 8.43 -11.87 -10.69
CA GLU A 153 9.76 -11.43 -10.29
C GLU A 153 9.85 -11.36 -8.77
N SER A 154 10.94 -11.89 -8.22
CA SER A 154 11.32 -11.65 -6.84
C SER A 154 11.58 -10.15 -6.63
N ALA A 155 11.02 -9.59 -5.55
CA ALA A 155 11.21 -8.19 -5.25
C ALA A 155 12.72 -7.88 -5.05
N PRO A 156 13.24 -6.81 -5.66
CA PRO A 156 14.62 -6.37 -5.46
C PRO A 156 14.86 -5.93 -4.01
N THR A 157 16.13 -5.94 -3.57
CA THR A 157 16.48 -5.39 -2.26
C THR A 157 16.43 -3.87 -2.28
N VAL A 158 16.27 -3.24 -1.11
CA VAL A 158 16.19 -1.78 -0.98
C VAL A 158 17.43 -1.12 -1.59
N ASN A 159 18.62 -1.63 -1.26
CA ASN A 159 19.87 -1.11 -1.78
C ASN A 159 20.04 -1.34 -3.29
N SER A 160 19.41 -2.35 -3.90
CA SER A 160 19.45 -2.49 -5.36
C SER A 160 18.63 -1.43 -6.11
N ILE A 161 17.59 -0.86 -5.47
CA ILE A 161 16.76 0.20 -6.06
C ILE A 161 17.36 1.59 -5.83
N LEU A 162 17.95 1.82 -4.66
CA LEU A 162 18.55 3.11 -4.35
C LEU A 162 19.81 3.34 -5.19
N PRO A 163 20.03 4.52 -5.78
CA PRO A 163 21.26 4.82 -6.50
C PRO A 163 22.47 4.71 -5.56
N ARG A 164 23.65 4.40 -6.10
CA ARG A 164 24.91 4.55 -5.35
C ARG A 164 25.31 6.01 -5.31
N GLU A 165 25.72 6.47 -4.15
CA GLU A 165 26.14 7.83 -3.85
C GLU A 165 27.56 7.82 -3.26
N GLU A 166 28.29 8.93 -3.40
CA GLU A 166 29.61 9.09 -2.78
C GLU A 166 29.47 9.09 -1.26
N GLY A 167 30.22 8.22 -0.57
CA GLY A 167 30.11 8.00 0.87
C GLY A 167 29.21 6.82 1.28
N ASP A 168 28.67 6.07 0.33
CA ASP A 168 28.00 4.80 0.63
C ASP A 168 28.96 3.80 1.29
N PRO A 169 28.48 3.00 2.26
CA PRO A 169 29.28 1.91 2.80
C PRO A 169 29.60 0.92 1.68
N GLU A 170 30.85 0.45 1.63
CA GLU A 170 31.20 -0.70 0.80
C GLU A 170 30.32 -1.88 1.24
N GLU A 171 29.76 -2.62 0.28
CA GLU A 171 28.97 -3.83 0.56
C GLU A 171 29.82 -4.79 1.40
N SER A 172 29.61 -4.77 2.72
CA SER A 172 30.27 -5.65 3.65
C SER A 172 29.71 -7.05 3.44
N ASP A 173 30.60 -8.01 3.18
CA ASP A 173 30.28 -9.43 2.94
C ASP A 173 29.53 -10.09 4.12
N ASP A 174 29.50 -9.43 5.29
CA ASP A 174 28.79 -9.88 6.49
C ASP A 174 27.31 -9.45 6.53
N GLU A 175 26.87 -8.54 5.66
CA GLU A 175 25.49 -8.02 5.63
C GLU A 175 24.72 -8.62 4.44
N MET A 176 24.42 -9.92 4.53
CA MET A 176 23.60 -10.63 3.54
C MET A 176 22.17 -10.06 3.52
N GLU A 177 21.90 -9.18 2.57
CA GLU A 177 20.55 -8.71 2.30
C GLU A 177 19.69 -9.85 1.74
N VAL A 178 18.74 -10.32 2.53
CA VAL A 178 17.74 -11.30 2.07
C VAL A 178 16.91 -10.64 0.96
N GLY A 179 17.20 -11.04 -0.28
CA GLY A 179 16.44 -10.72 -1.49
C GLY A 179 14.95 -11.04 -1.35
N GLY A 180 14.12 -10.44 -2.20
CA GLY A 180 12.68 -10.67 -2.16
C GLY A 180 12.35 -12.15 -2.33
N VAL A 181 11.60 -12.71 -1.39
CA VAL A 181 11.05 -14.05 -1.51
C VAL A 181 9.74 -13.92 -2.27
N THR A 182 9.60 -14.63 -3.39
CA THR A 182 8.31 -14.77 -4.06
C THR A 182 7.37 -15.50 -3.09
N GLN A 183 6.34 -14.80 -2.59
CA GLN A 183 5.41 -15.39 -1.63
C GLN A 183 4.56 -16.45 -2.34
N ASP A 184 4.65 -17.70 -1.87
CA ASP A 184 3.77 -18.77 -2.33
C ASP A 184 2.42 -18.68 -1.58
N TYR A 185 1.35 -18.39 -2.32
CA TYR A 185 -0.02 -18.34 -1.78
C TYR A 185 -0.70 -19.71 -1.74
N LYS A 186 0.05 -20.81 -1.87
CA LYS A 186 -0.49 -22.18 -1.75
C LYS A 186 -0.59 -22.61 -0.30
N CYS A 187 -1.73 -23.24 0.00
CA CYS A 187 -1.98 -23.87 1.30
C CYS A 187 -1.15 -25.16 1.41
N PRO A 188 -0.39 -25.36 2.51
CA PRO A 188 0.44 -26.55 2.68
C PRO A 188 -0.35 -27.85 2.85
N LEU A 189 -1.66 -27.78 3.11
CA LEU A 189 -2.55 -28.95 3.20
C LEU A 189 -3.20 -29.31 1.86
N THR A 190 -3.65 -28.33 1.09
CA THR A 190 -4.40 -28.57 -0.16
C THR A 190 -3.53 -28.45 -1.40
N LEU A 191 -2.36 -27.82 -1.29
CA LEU A 191 -1.47 -27.44 -2.39
C LEU A 191 -2.14 -26.51 -3.43
N GLN A 192 -3.31 -25.96 -3.09
CA GLN A 192 -4.07 -25.00 -3.87
C GLN A 192 -3.91 -23.61 -3.27
N ILE A 193 -4.21 -22.56 -4.05
CA ILE A 193 -4.26 -21.19 -3.52
C ILE A 193 -5.20 -21.14 -2.32
N TYR A 194 -4.82 -20.41 -1.27
CA TYR A 194 -5.61 -20.29 -0.05
C TYR A 194 -7.07 -19.90 -0.35
N ASP A 195 -7.98 -20.58 0.34
CA ASP A 195 -9.40 -20.27 0.36
C ASP A 195 -9.82 -20.04 1.80
N ASP A 196 -10.26 -18.81 2.08
CA ASP A 196 -10.53 -18.28 3.42
C ASP A 196 -9.46 -18.69 4.46
N PRO A 197 -8.22 -18.18 4.33
CA PRO A 197 -7.11 -18.60 5.16
C PRO A 197 -7.34 -18.31 6.65
N LEU A 198 -7.00 -19.31 7.47
CA LEU A 198 -6.94 -19.22 8.92
C LEU A 198 -5.48 -19.36 9.38
N THR A 199 -5.03 -18.40 10.19
CA THR A 199 -3.67 -18.36 10.77
C THR A 199 -3.72 -18.75 12.25
N SER A 200 -2.81 -19.64 12.65
CA SER A 200 -2.66 -20.05 14.05
C SER A 200 -1.97 -18.97 14.87
N THR A 201 -2.56 -18.54 15.97
CA THR A 201 -1.92 -17.58 16.90
C THR A 201 -0.74 -18.18 17.68
N VAL A 202 -0.59 -19.50 17.68
CA VAL A 202 0.48 -20.21 18.43
C VAL A 202 1.76 -20.30 17.61
N CYS A 203 1.64 -20.58 16.31
CA CYS A 203 2.81 -20.84 15.45
C CYS A 203 2.87 -20.00 14.19
N GLY A 204 1.87 -19.14 13.92
CA GLY A 204 1.86 -18.24 12.77
C GLY A 204 1.61 -18.90 11.41
N HIS A 205 1.42 -20.22 11.35
CA HIS A 205 1.15 -20.91 10.09
C HIS A 205 -0.30 -20.74 9.65
N SER A 206 -0.48 -20.54 8.34
CA SER A 206 -1.77 -20.32 7.69
C SER A 206 -2.22 -21.53 6.86
N PHE A 207 -3.52 -21.77 6.81
CA PHE A 207 -4.14 -22.89 6.11
C PHE A 207 -5.52 -22.50 5.58
N SER A 208 -6.00 -23.10 4.49
CA SER A 208 -7.39 -22.92 4.02
C SER A 208 -8.39 -23.40 5.08
N ALA A 209 -9.45 -22.63 5.32
CA ALA A 209 -10.38 -22.86 6.43
C ALA A 209 -10.94 -24.29 6.48
N ASP A 210 -11.44 -24.79 5.36
CA ASP A 210 -12.08 -26.11 5.30
C ASP A 210 -11.10 -27.26 5.57
N ALA A 211 -9.88 -27.13 5.05
CA ALA A 211 -8.83 -28.13 5.22
C ALA A 211 -8.39 -28.21 6.69
N ILE A 212 -8.10 -27.06 7.31
CA ILE A 212 -7.60 -27.05 8.68
C ILE A 212 -8.69 -27.39 9.70
N ARG A 213 -9.93 -26.95 9.49
CA ARG A 213 -11.08 -27.31 10.36
C ARG A 213 -11.34 -28.81 10.34
N THR A 214 -11.13 -29.47 9.21
CA THR A 214 -11.24 -30.93 9.11
C THR A 214 -10.06 -31.61 9.81
N TYR A 215 -8.85 -31.11 9.60
CA TYR A 215 -7.63 -31.67 10.21
C TYR A 215 -7.63 -31.61 11.74
N VAL A 216 -8.04 -30.48 12.33
CA VAL A 216 -8.01 -30.29 13.79
C VAL A 216 -9.07 -31.09 14.56
N ARG A 217 -10.03 -31.73 13.86
CA ARG A 217 -11.01 -32.64 14.48
C ARG A 217 -10.38 -33.95 14.94
N THR A 218 -9.34 -34.40 14.24
CA THR A 218 -8.69 -35.70 14.51
C THR A 218 -7.27 -35.55 15.02
N ASN A 219 -6.63 -34.41 14.77
CA ASN A 219 -5.24 -34.14 15.13
C ASN A 219 -5.13 -32.81 15.86
N ASN A 220 -4.19 -32.69 16.80
CA ASN A 220 -3.96 -31.47 17.57
C ASN A 220 -2.57 -30.87 17.34
N ARG A 221 -1.82 -31.34 16.34
CA ARG A 221 -0.48 -30.83 15.97
C ARG A 221 -0.55 -29.98 14.72
N CYS A 222 0.31 -28.98 14.60
CA CYS A 222 0.39 -28.19 13.39
C CYS A 222 0.78 -29.06 12.18
N PRO A 223 0.04 -29.01 11.05
CA PRO A 223 0.39 -29.78 9.86
C PRO A 223 1.53 -29.15 9.03
N ALA A 224 1.99 -27.94 9.38
CA ALA A 224 3.16 -27.36 8.74
C ALA A 224 4.40 -28.23 9.02
N GLN A 225 5.21 -28.46 7.98
CA GLN A 225 6.37 -29.34 8.04
C GLN A 225 7.34 -28.90 9.14
N GLY A 226 7.70 -29.83 10.02
CA GLY A 226 8.61 -29.56 11.15
C GLY A 226 8.01 -28.77 12.32
N CYS A 227 6.74 -28.36 12.27
CA CYS A 227 6.10 -27.63 13.36
C CYS A 227 5.48 -28.59 14.39
N ASN A 228 5.88 -28.46 15.66
CA ASN A 228 5.35 -29.27 16.77
C ASN A 228 4.29 -28.55 17.62
N ALA A 229 3.85 -27.35 17.21
CA ALA A 229 2.88 -26.57 17.96
C ALA A 229 1.52 -27.27 18.04
N GLN A 230 0.85 -27.16 19.19
CA GLN A 230 -0.50 -27.67 19.34
C GLN A 230 -1.51 -26.65 18.80
N ILE A 231 -2.37 -27.09 17.90
CA ILE A 231 -3.40 -26.25 17.29
C ILE A 231 -4.79 -26.83 17.52
N SER A 232 -5.76 -25.94 17.60
CA SER A 232 -7.19 -26.24 17.76
C SER A 232 -8.01 -25.18 17.03
N SER A 233 -9.31 -25.42 16.84
CA SER A 233 -10.20 -24.44 16.20
C SER A 233 -10.25 -23.09 16.93
N ALA A 234 -9.99 -23.05 18.24
CA ALA A 234 -10.03 -21.83 19.05
C ALA A 234 -8.84 -20.90 18.82
N VAL A 235 -7.69 -21.42 18.43
CA VAL A 235 -6.46 -20.62 18.19
C VAL A 235 -6.28 -20.21 16.74
N LEU A 236 -7.18 -20.65 15.85
CA LEU A 236 -7.19 -20.30 14.44
C LEU A 236 -8.01 -19.04 14.24
N LYS A 237 -7.39 -17.99 13.70
CA LYS A 237 -8.04 -16.71 13.40
C LYS A 237 -8.04 -16.45 11.91
N GLU A 238 -9.07 -15.77 11.42
CA GLU A 238 -9.16 -15.33 10.04
C GLU A 238 -8.05 -14.34 9.70
N ASP A 239 -7.37 -14.59 8.59
CA ASP A 239 -6.30 -13.73 8.08
C ASP A 239 -6.80 -12.97 6.86
N LYS A 240 -7.39 -11.79 7.11
CA LYS A 240 -7.98 -10.96 6.05
C LYS A 240 -6.93 -10.42 5.08
N VAL A 241 -5.69 -10.23 5.55
CA VAL A 241 -4.57 -9.76 4.73
C VAL A 241 -4.20 -10.86 3.73
N LEU A 242 -3.93 -12.07 4.24
CA LEU A 242 -3.61 -13.21 3.38
C LEU A 242 -4.78 -13.58 2.46
N GLN A 243 -6.02 -13.44 2.92
CA GLN A 243 -7.21 -13.67 2.10
C GLN A 243 -7.28 -12.71 0.90
N LYS A 244 -7.00 -11.42 1.11
CA LYS A 244 -6.98 -10.42 0.03
C LYS A 244 -5.90 -10.73 -0.99
N LYS A 245 -4.68 -11.05 -0.53
CA LYS A 245 -3.54 -11.42 -1.39
C LYS A 245 -3.81 -12.72 -2.17
N ALA A 246 -4.31 -13.76 -1.50
CA ALA A 246 -4.68 -15.03 -2.14
C ALA A 246 -5.78 -14.87 -3.18
N ARG A 247 -6.80 -14.03 -2.93
CA ARG A 247 -7.85 -13.72 -3.93
C ARG A 247 -7.28 -12.99 -5.14
N ALA A 248 -6.33 -12.07 -4.95
CA ALA A 248 -5.65 -11.41 -6.05
C ALA A 248 -4.84 -12.43 -6.88
N ALA A 249 -4.10 -13.33 -6.22
CA ALA A 249 -3.36 -14.40 -6.88
C ALA A 249 -4.28 -15.36 -7.66
N LYS A 250 -5.42 -15.78 -7.07
CA LYS A 250 -6.43 -16.63 -7.72
C LYS A 250 -7.00 -15.99 -8.99
N ARG A 251 -7.28 -14.68 -8.95
CA ARG A 251 -7.76 -13.92 -10.12
C ARG A 251 -6.72 -13.85 -11.23
N ARG A 252 -5.43 -13.76 -10.89
CA ARG A 252 -4.34 -13.79 -11.88
C ARG A 252 -4.21 -15.15 -12.56
N ALA A 253 -4.13 -16.21 -11.76
CA ALA A 253 -4.03 -17.58 -12.28
C ALA A 253 -5.21 -17.92 -13.22
N ALA A 254 -6.43 -17.52 -12.87
CA ALA A 254 -7.60 -17.73 -13.74
C ALA A 254 -7.50 -16.99 -15.08
N ARG A 255 -6.88 -15.80 -15.12
CA ARG A 255 -6.70 -15.01 -16.35
C ARG A 255 -5.64 -15.64 -17.26
N GLU A 256 -4.55 -16.14 -16.67
CA GLU A 256 -3.49 -16.84 -17.41
C GLU A 256 -4.01 -18.14 -18.03
N GLU A 257 -4.81 -18.91 -17.29
CA GLU A 257 -5.44 -20.14 -17.80
C GLU A 257 -6.32 -19.85 -19.02
N THR A 258 -7.16 -18.79 -18.96
CA THR A 258 -7.97 -18.38 -20.11
C THR A 258 -7.15 -17.88 -21.30
N ALA A 259 -6.05 -17.14 -21.06
CA ALA A 259 -5.21 -16.62 -22.13
C ALA A 259 -4.43 -17.74 -22.84
N SER A 260 -3.95 -18.74 -22.08
CA SER A 260 -3.24 -19.90 -22.64
C SER A 260 -4.16 -20.85 -23.41
N ALA A 261 -5.45 -20.89 -23.08
CA ALA A 261 -6.42 -21.72 -23.78
C ALA A 261 -6.77 -21.18 -25.19
N ASP A 262 -6.73 -19.85 -25.36
CA ASP A 262 -6.99 -19.20 -26.65
C ASP A 262 -5.80 -19.30 -27.64
N GLU A 263 -4.58 -19.58 -27.16
CA GLU A 263 -3.37 -19.72 -28.01
C GLU A 263 -3.15 -21.13 -28.59
N ILE A 264 -3.96 -22.13 -28.19
CA ILE A 264 -3.81 -23.54 -28.61
C ILE A 264 -4.71 -23.89 -29.81
N ASP A 265 -5.60 -22.99 -30.24
CA ASP A 265 -6.59 -23.23 -31.31
C ASP A 265 -6.26 -22.56 -32.67
N ASP A 266 -5.00 -22.14 -32.88
CA ASP A 266 -4.43 -21.69 -34.17
C ASP A 266 -3.29 -22.61 -34.66
#